data_AF-A0A182IMF7-F1
#
_entry.id   AF-A0A182IMF7-F1
#
_cell.length_a   1.000
_cell.length_b   1.000
_cell.length_c   1.000
_cell.angle_alpha   90.00
_cell.angle_beta   90.00
_cell.angle_gamma   90.00
#
_symmetry.space_group_name_H-M   'P 1'
#
loop_
_entity.id
_entity.type
_entity.pdbx_description
1 polymer ?
#
loop_
_entity_poly.entity_id
_entity_poly.type
_entity_poly.pdbx_seq_one_letter_code
_entity_poly.pdbx_strand_id
1 'polypeptide(L)'
;MAVGAVAHWTIYKIDFVGMKHTFINGHGSLCKIIASDEVIYPSLLETSTLPPQNSCPFPKGNYTIYDYIADEEKLPAALPLSEWQVELTLTLDAKICGGFRPYQKPIPTEGADGRTSETYPTAPLASRPRRS
;
A
#
# COMPACT_ATOMS: atom_id res chain seq x y z
N MET A 1 4.63 29.18 -2.20
CA MET A 1 5.41 27.96 -1.87
C MET A 1 4.49 26.79 -2.16
N ALA A 2 4.88 25.86 -3.04
CA ALA A 2 4.04 24.71 -3.34
C ALA A 2 3.99 23.82 -2.09
N VAL A 3 2.78 23.65 -1.54
CA VAL A 3 2.53 22.75 -0.41
C VAL A 3 2.74 21.31 -0.91
N GLY A 4 3.86 20.71 -0.54
CA GLY A 4 4.19 19.34 -0.91
C GLY A 4 3.61 18.35 0.10
N ALA A 5 2.95 17.30 -0.37
CA ALA A 5 2.55 16.20 0.49
C ALA A 5 3.79 15.46 1.04
N VAL A 6 3.80 15.17 2.34
CA VAL A 6 4.85 14.38 3.00
C VAL A 6 4.31 13.00 3.31
N ALA A 7 4.99 11.98 2.78
CA ALA A 7 4.74 10.59 3.10
C ALA A 7 5.57 10.18 4.31
N HIS A 8 4.91 9.56 5.29
CA HIS A 8 5.52 8.88 6.41
C HIS A 8 5.28 7.39 6.24
N TRP A 9 6.34 6.59 6.24
CA TRP A 9 6.22 5.14 6.15
C TRP A 9 6.88 4.48 7.36
N THR A 10 6.24 3.41 7.84
CA THR A 10 6.78 2.56 8.89
C THR A 10 6.57 1.11 8.47
N ILE A 11 7.66 0.35 8.41
CA ILE A 11 7.66 -1.08 8.13
C ILE A 11 7.89 -1.79 9.46
N TYR A 12 6.96 -2.65 9.83
CA TYR A 12 7.04 -3.50 11.01
C TYR A 12 7.35 -4.93 10.58
N LYS A 13 8.29 -5.55 11.27
CA LYS A 13 8.47 -7.00 11.25
C LYS A 13 7.57 -7.62 12.30
N ILE A 14 6.80 -8.63 11.92
CA ILE A 14 6.00 -9.41 12.87
C ILE A 14 6.83 -10.65 13.26
N ASP A 15 6.99 -10.87 14.57
CA ASP A 15 7.64 -12.07 15.07
C ASP A 15 6.68 -13.26 15.11
N PHE A 16 7.21 -14.45 15.41
CA PHE A 16 6.42 -15.69 15.50
C PHE A 16 5.38 -15.67 16.63
N VAL A 17 5.44 -14.70 17.54
CA VAL A 17 4.48 -14.48 18.64
C VAL A 17 3.44 -13.41 18.26
N GLY A 18 3.53 -12.83 17.06
CA GLY A 18 2.63 -11.80 16.56
C GLY A 18 2.95 -10.39 17.07
N MET A 19 4.10 -10.17 17.71
CA MET A 19 4.52 -8.82 18.12
C MET A 19 5.16 -8.05 16.97
N LYS A 20 4.81 -6.77 16.88
CA LYS A 20 5.28 -5.85 15.83
C LYS A 20 6.53 -5.13 16.31
N HIS A 21 7.61 -5.32 15.57
CA HIS A 21 8.88 -4.63 15.79
C HIS A 21 9.13 -3.67 14.64
N THR A 22 9.35 -2.39 14.93
CA THR A 22 9.70 -1.42 13.89
C THR A 22 11.03 -1.81 13.27
N PHE A 23 11.03 -2.04 11.95
CA PHE A 23 12.21 -2.41 11.19
C PHE A 23 12.78 -1.20 10.46
N ILE A 24 11.94 -0.48 9.71
CA ILE A 24 12.32 0.73 8.98
C ILE A 24 11.27 1.80 9.26
N ASN A 25 11.69 3.01 9.59
CA ASN A 25 10.82 4.18 9.61
C ASN A 25 11.45 5.29 8.76
N GLY A 26 10.62 6.05 8.05
CA GLY A 26 11.10 7.13 7.21
C GLY A 26 10.00 8.13 6.88
N HIS A 27 10.41 9.28 6.40
CA HIS A 27 9.52 10.29 5.86
C HIS A 27 10.18 11.02 4.70
N GLY A 28 9.37 11.56 3.79
CA GLY A 28 9.88 12.27 2.62
C GLY A 28 8.77 12.92 1.82
N SER A 29 9.16 13.85 0.94
CA SER A 29 8.22 14.43 -0.03
C SER A 29 7.70 13.34 -0.95
N LEU A 30 6.37 13.21 -1.05
CA LEU A 30 5.71 12.23 -1.92
C LEU A 30 6.19 12.36 -3.38
N CYS A 31 6.34 13.60 -3.85
CA CYS A 31 6.81 13.88 -5.21
C CYS A 31 8.24 13.41 -5.45
N LYS A 32 9.12 13.56 -4.46
CA LYS A 32 10.50 13.10 -4.57
C LYS A 32 10.58 11.57 -4.59
N ILE A 33 9.75 10.92 -3.77
CA ILE A 33 9.67 9.45 -3.70
C ILE A 33 9.20 8.89 -5.04
N ILE A 34 8.10 9.42 -5.58
CA ILE A 34 7.54 8.98 -6.86
C ILE A 34 8.50 9.23 -8.02
N ALA A 35 9.19 10.37 -8.04
CA ALA A 35 10.17 10.68 -9.08
C ALA A 35 11.46 9.84 -8.98
N SER A 36 11.73 9.22 -7.82
CA SER A 36 12.89 8.34 -7.62
C SER A 36 12.52 6.85 -7.71
N ASP A 37 11.24 6.53 -7.92
CA ASP A 37 10.76 5.16 -7.96
C ASP A 37 10.85 4.60 -9.39
N GLU A 38 11.74 3.64 -9.56
CA GLU A 38 12.01 2.96 -10.82
C GLU A 38 11.29 1.62 -10.93
N VAL A 39 10.65 1.15 -9.84
CA VAL A 39 10.13 -0.22 -9.74
C VAL A 39 8.61 -0.25 -9.67
N ILE A 40 8.01 0.44 -8.70
CA ILE A 40 6.58 0.25 -8.38
C ILE A 40 5.71 1.20 -9.21
N TYR A 41 6.03 2.49 -9.21
CA TYR A 41 5.25 3.54 -9.87
C TYR A 41 5.15 3.37 -11.39
N PRO A 42 6.21 2.99 -12.14
CA PRO A 42 6.08 2.72 -13.58
C PRO A 42 5.07 1.61 -13.87
N SER A 43 5.12 0.50 -13.14
CA SER A 43 4.17 -0.62 -13.31
C SER A 43 2.75 -0.25 -12.86
N LEU A 44 2.60 0.66 -11.89
CA LEU A 44 1.30 1.21 -11.53
C LEU A 44 0.71 2.06 -12.66
N LEU A 45 1.51 2.86 -13.38
CA LEU A 45 1.02 3.68 -14.48
C LEU A 45 0.45 2.84 -15.64
N GLU A 46 0.94 1.62 -15.84
CA GLU A 46 0.40 0.71 -16.87
C GLU A 46 -1.03 0.23 -16.56
N THR A 47 -1.39 0.18 -15.28
CA THR A 47 -2.64 -0.41 -14.78
C THR A 47 -3.55 0.60 -14.06
N SER A 48 -3.21 1.88 -14.12
CA SER A 48 -3.92 2.93 -13.39
C SER A 48 -4.12 4.20 -14.19
N THR A 49 -5.03 5.04 -13.70
CA THR A 49 -5.25 6.41 -14.20
C THR A 49 -4.41 7.44 -13.43
N LEU A 50 -3.39 6.98 -12.69
CA LEU A 50 -2.51 7.88 -11.94
C LEU A 50 -1.76 8.82 -12.89
N PRO A 51 -1.50 10.05 -12.46
CA PRO A 51 -0.84 11.02 -13.30
C PRO A 51 0.65 10.67 -13.40
N PRO A 52 1.36 11.08 -14.46
CA PRO A 52 2.75 10.67 -14.69
C PRO A 52 3.71 11.17 -13.59
N GLN A 53 4.88 10.55 -13.44
CA GLN A 53 5.84 10.84 -12.34
C GLN A 53 6.23 12.34 -12.21
N ASN A 54 6.20 13.08 -13.32
CA ASN A 54 6.53 14.50 -13.40
C ASN A 54 5.34 15.45 -13.14
N SER A 55 4.15 14.91 -12.86
CA SER A 55 2.90 15.69 -12.74
C SER A 55 2.68 16.36 -11.37
N CYS A 56 3.68 16.34 -10.50
CA CYS A 56 3.58 16.96 -9.19
C CYS A 56 3.47 18.49 -9.27
N PRO A 57 2.55 19.12 -8.50
CA PRO A 57 1.62 18.54 -7.53
C PRO A 57 0.42 17.84 -8.19
N PHE A 58 -0.01 16.71 -7.61
CA PHE A 58 -1.11 15.93 -8.18
C PHE A 58 -2.42 16.72 -8.20
N PRO A 59 -3.11 16.78 -9.36
CA PRO A 59 -4.39 17.45 -9.43
C PRO A 59 -5.41 16.70 -8.57
N LYS A 60 -6.36 17.44 -8.01
CA LYS A 60 -7.49 16.83 -7.30
C LYS A 60 -8.34 16.07 -8.33
N GLY A 61 -8.56 14.78 -8.08
CA GLY A 61 -9.30 13.92 -9.00
C GLY A 61 -9.56 12.55 -8.41
N ASN A 62 -10.26 11.72 -9.19
CA ASN A 62 -10.46 10.32 -8.86
C ASN A 62 -9.47 9.49 -9.66
N TYR A 63 -8.62 8.77 -8.95
CA TYR A 63 -7.64 7.86 -9.53
C TYR A 63 -8.05 6.43 -9.24
N THR A 64 -7.88 5.57 -10.23
CA THR A 64 -8.24 4.16 -10.17
C THR A 64 -7.03 3.32 -10.56
N ILE A 65 -6.79 2.28 -9.79
CA ILE A 65 -5.77 1.25 -10.05
C ILE A 65 -6.53 -0.05 -10.24
N TYR A 66 -6.28 -0.76 -11.34
CA TYR A 66 -6.99 -2.00 -11.69
C TYR A 66 -6.01 -3.15 -11.79
N ASP A 67 -6.27 -4.25 -11.08
CA ASP A 67 -5.56 -5.52 -11.24
C ASP A 67 -4.03 -5.40 -11.17
N TYR A 68 -3.51 -4.48 -10.34
CA TYR A 68 -2.08 -4.32 -10.12
C TYR A 68 -1.52 -5.53 -9.38
N ILE A 69 -0.58 -6.23 -10.02
CA ILE A 69 0.20 -7.31 -9.43
C ILE A 69 1.59 -6.78 -9.17
N ALA A 70 2.00 -6.75 -7.91
CA ALA A 70 3.35 -6.36 -7.53
C ALA A 70 4.32 -7.47 -7.98
N ASP A 71 5.36 -7.06 -8.71
CA ASP A 71 6.42 -7.97 -9.15
C ASP A 71 7.40 -8.20 -7.99
N GLU A 72 7.26 -9.35 -7.33
CA GLU A 72 8.08 -9.72 -6.17
C GLU A 72 9.56 -9.90 -6.54
N GLU A 73 9.89 -10.20 -7.79
CA GLU A 73 11.28 -10.37 -8.24
C GLU A 73 12.03 -9.03 -8.29
N LYS A 74 11.30 -7.92 -8.44
CA LYS A 74 11.87 -6.57 -8.42
C LYS A 74 11.97 -5.98 -7.02
N LEU A 75 11.41 -6.64 -6.01
CA LEU A 75 11.60 -6.24 -4.63
C LEU A 75 13.03 -6.58 -4.20
N PRO A 76 13.68 -5.73 -3.38
CA PRO A 76 15.04 -5.99 -2.95
C PRO A 76 15.10 -7.32 -2.18
N ALA A 77 16.00 -8.23 -2.61
CA ALA A 77 16.23 -9.55 -2.02
C ALA A 77 16.59 -9.52 -0.52
N ALA A 78 16.86 -8.33 0.02
CA ALA A 78 17.12 -8.09 1.44
C ALA A 78 15.86 -8.15 2.33
N LEU A 79 14.68 -8.42 1.78
CA LEU A 79 13.47 -8.66 2.58
C LEU A 79 13.43 -10.14 3.03
N PRO A 80 13.62 -10.43 4.34
CA PRO A 80 13.48 -11.80 4.84
C PRO A 80 12.06 -12.35 4.58
N LEU A 81 11.98 -13.65 4.33
CA LEU A 81 10.73 -14.42 4.41
C LEU A 81 10.18 -14.37 5.84
N SER A 82 9.35 -13.38 6.12
CA SER A 82 8.61 -13.23 7.37
C SER A 82 7.33 -12.44 7.12
N GLU A 83 6.47 -12.35 8.14
CA GLU A 83 5.29 -11.52 8.07
C GLU A 83 5.67 -10.05 8.32
N TRP A 84 5.17 -9.15 7.46
CA TRP A 84 5.48 -7.73 7.49
C TRP A 84 4.20 -6.92 7.47
N GLN A 85 4.21 -5.80 8.18
CA GLN A 85 3.16 -4.80 8.07
C GLN A 85 3.76 -3.47 7.63
N VAL A 86 3.20 -2.90 6.56
CA VAL A 86 3.61 -1.60 6.04
C VAL A 86 2.55 -0.57 6.35
N GLU A 87 2.89 0.45 7.11
CA GLU A 87 2.03 1.60 7.37
C GLU A 87 2.53 2.80 6.58
N LEU A 88 1.64 3.42 5.82
CA LEU A 88 1.89 4.65 5.08
C LEU A 88 0.89 5.71 5.52
N THR A 89 1.35 6.92 5.80
CA THR A 89 0.51 8.08 6.10
C THR A 89 0.97 9.27 5.27
N LEU A 90 0.03 9.90 4.57
CA LEU A 90 0.27 11.10 3.78
C LEU A 90 -0.24 12.32 4.55
N THR A 91 0.59 13.34 4.64
CA THR A 91 0.24 14.62 5.27
C THR A 91 0.41 15.77 4.29
N LEU A 92 -0.53 16.72 4.32
CA LEU A 92 -0.49 17.98 3.57
C LEU A 92 -0.73 19.11 4.58
N ASP A 93 0.17 20.09 4.68
CA ASP A 93 0.09 21.16 5.69
C ASP A 93 -0.10 20.63 7.13
N ALA A 94 0.64 19.58 7.49
CA ALA A 94 0.53 18.86 8.78
C ALA A 94 -0.85 18.23 9.06
N LYS A 95 -1.75 18.17 8.08
CA LYS A 95 -3.03 17.46 8.15
C LYS A 95 -2.92 16.12 7.43
N ILE A 96 -3.45 15.06 8.04
CA ILE A 96 -3.50 13.74 7.40
C ILE A 96 -4.49 13.81 6.23
N CYS A 97 -4.03 13.45 5.03
CA CYS A 97 -4.86 13.46 3.81
C CYS A 97 -5.12 12.07 3.25
N GLY A 98 -4.41 11.05 3.72
CA GLY A 98 -4.60 9.67 3.32
C GLY A 98 -3.63 8.75 4.04
N GLY A 99 -3.88 7.45 4.00
CA GLY A 99 -2.98 6.47 4.58
C GLY A 99 -3.38 5.05 4.20
N PHE A 100 -2.42 4.14 4.30
CA PHE A 100 -2.57 2.73 4.04
C PHE A 100 -2.04 1.95 5.24
N ARG A 101 -2.89 1.09 5.82
CA ARG A 101 -2.53 0.16 6.90
C ARG A 101 -3.17 -1.19 6.59
N PRO A 102 -2.47 -2.10 5.91
CA PRO A 102 -2.92 -3.46 5.71
C PRO A 102 -2.66 -4.21 7.03
N TYR A 103 -3.61 -4.15 7.97
CA TYR A 103 -3.67 -5.13 9.04
C TYR A 103 -5.13 -5.44 9.34
N GLN A 104 -5.64 -6.44 8.64
CA GLN A 104 -6.81 -7.19 9.07
C GLN A 104 -6.29 -8.47 9.70
N LYS A 105 -6.62 -8.70 10.98
CA LYS A 105 -6.43 -10.03 11.58
C LYS A 105 -7.15 -11.05 10.69
N PRO A 106 -6.55 -12.21 10.40
CA PRO A 106 -7.32 -13.36 9.91
C PRO A 106 -8.48 -13.60 10.87
N ILE A 107 -9.70 -13.71 10.36
CA ILE A 107 -10.82 -14.21 11.16
C ILE A 107 -10.61 -15.73 11.21
N PRO A 108 -10.42 -16.35 12.39
CA PRO A 108 -10.44 -17.80 12.47
C PRO A 108 -11.87 -18.24 12.12
N THR A 109 -12.06 -18.81 10.94
CA THR A 109 -13.30 -19.52 10.62
C THR A 109 -13.10 -20.99 10.96
N GLU A 110 -13.71 -21.43 12.06
CA GLU A 110 -13.76 -22.85 12.40
C GLU A 110 -14.72 -23.54 11.41
N GLY A 111 -14.15 -24.27 10.45
CA GLY A 111 -14.92 -25.12 9.55
C GLY A 111 -15.62 -26.22 10.35
N ALA A 112 -16.83 -26.61 9.94
CA ALA A 112 -17.59 -27.70 10.57
C ALA A 112 -16.89 -29.08 10.51
N ASP A 113 -15.73 -29.17 9.84
CA ASP A 113 -14.84 -30.33 9.72
C ASP A 113 -13.63 -30.28 10.68
N GLY A 114 -13.54 -29.27 11.55
CA GLY A 114 -12.44 -29.11 12.51
C GLY A 114 -11.12 -28.65 11.90
N ARG A 115 -11.13 -28.15 10.66
CA ARG A 115 -9.93 -27.65 9.96
C ARG A 115 -9.92 -26.12 10.00
N THR A 116 -8.93 -25.54 10.68
CA THR A 116 -8.70 -24.08 10.68
C THR A 116 -8.15 -23.63 9.34
N SER A 117 -8.92 -22.84 8.59
CA SER A 117 -8.45 -22.10 7.41
C SER A 117 -8.36 -20.61 7.72
N GLU A 118 -7.30 -19.96 7.21
CA GLU A 118 -7.13 -18.52 7.32
C GLU A 118 -7.86 -17.84 6.15
N THR A 119 -8.95 -17.14 6.45
CA THR A 119 -9.70 -16.36 5.45
C THR A 119 -9.36 -14.88 5.59
N TYR A 120 -8.77 -14.29 4.55
CA TYR A 120 -8.52 -12.85 4.46
C TYR A 120 -9.81 -12.12 4.06
N PRO A 121 -10.14 -10.95 4.64
CA PRO A 121 -11.30 -10.19 4.21
C PRO A 121 -11.05 -9.66 2.79
N THR A 122 -11.78 -10.19 1.82
CA THR A 122 -11.82 -9.61 0.48
C THR A 122 -12.48 -8.24 0.59
N ALA A 123 -11.81 -7.19 0.10
CA ALA A 123 -12.45 -5.88 -0.04
C ALA A 123 -13.78 -6.05 -0.79
N PRO A 124 -14.88 -5.38 -0.37
CA PRO A 124 -16.12 -5.47 -1.11
C PRO A 124 -15.84 -5.04 -2.55
N LEU A 125 -16.05 -5.94 -3.51
CA LEU A 125 -15.99 -5.58 -4.93
C LEU A 125 -16.94 -4.39 -5.11
N ALA A 126 -16.37 -3.22 -5.39
CA ALA A 126 -17.14 -2.09 -5.86
C ALA A 126 -17.97 -2.60 -7.04
N SER A 127 -19.29 -2.62 -6.86
CA SER A 127 -20.24 -3.17 -7.81
C SER A 127 -19.95 -2.60 -9.20
N ARG A 128 -19.48 -3.46 -10.11
CA ARG A 128 -19.24 -3.11 -11.52
C ARG A 128 -20.49 -2.40 -12.07
N PRO A 129 -20.39 -1.23 -12.72
CA PRO A 129 -21.51 -0.72 -13.49
C PRO A 129 -21.82 -1.71 -14.61
N ARG A 130 -23.07 -2.20 -14.67
CA ARG A 130 -23.58 -2.99 -15.79
C ARG A 130 -23.42 -2.14 -17.04
N ARG A 131 -22.59 -2.60 -17.97
CA ARG A 131 -22.58 -2.09 -19.33
C ARG A 131 -23.88 -2.60 -19.99
N SER A 132 -24.81 -1.69 -20.25
CA SER A 132 -26.01 -1.91 -21.07
C SER A 132 -25.64 -2.08 -22.54
#